data_AF-A0A1U7TPS2-F1
#
_entry.id   AF-A0A1U7TPS2-F1
#
_cell.length_a   1.000
_cell.length_b   1.000
_cell.length_c   1.000
_cell.angle_alpha   90.00
_cell.angle_beta   90.00
_cell.angle_gamma   90.00
#
_symmetry.space_group_name_H-M   'P 1'
#
loop_
_entity.id
_entity.type
_entity.pdbx_description
1 polymer ?
#
loop_
_entity_poly.entity_id
_entity_poly.type
_entity_poly.pdbx_seq_one_letter_code
_entity_poly.pdbx_strand_id
1 'polypeptide(L)'
;MATAALKRFWSRDRAVVGDSAVAKPGVWVRLGAWARALLRDYAEACGDAAAGLCSLVYEAPCDAQASLYQARCRYLQPRWVDFPGRVLDVGFAGRWWVLRARMHDCDINDDEFLHLPAHLRVVGAHQLRSEANEQLFDEKYKPVVLTDDQVDQALWEEQVLLKEKKDRLALSGAESLGPWEGPR
;
A
#
# COMPACT_ATOMS: atom_id res chain seq x y z
N MET A 1 1.14 -2.91 -14.63
CA MET A 1 0.02 -3.20 -15.56
C MET A 1 -0.26 -4.70 -15.70
N ALA A 2 -0.34 -5.44 -14.58
CA ALA A 2 -0.63 -6.88 -14.56
C ALA A 2 -1.63 -7.28 -13.46
N THR A 3 -2.24 -6.29 -12.78
CA THR A 3 -3.15 -6.46 -11.65
C THR A 3 -4.62 -6.17 -12.00
N ALA A 4 -4.91 -5.68 -13.21
CA ALA A 4 -6.27 -5.39 -13.66
C ALA A 4 -6.97 -6.55 -14.40
N ALA A 5 -6.23 -7.61 -14.78
CA ALA A 5 -6.75 -8.70 -15.59
C ALA A 5 -7.51 -9.78 -14.77
N LEU A 6 -7.20 -9.95 -13.48
CA LEU A 6 -7.76 -11.04 -12.67
C LEU A 6 -9.09 -10.70 -11.99
N LYS A 7 -9.39 -9.41 -11.74
CA LYS A 7 -10.70 -9.00 -11.19
C LYS A 7 -11.84 -9.05 -12.22
N ARG A 8 -11.54 -9.17 -13.51
CA ARG A 8 -12.55 -9.14 -14.58
C ARG A 8 -13.16 -10.51 -14.90
N PHE A 9 -12.63 -11.58 -14.32
CA PHE A 9 -13.12 -12.95 -14.56
C PHE A 9 -14.28 -13.34 -13.63
N TRP A 10 -14.48 -12.66 -12.49
CA TRP A 10 -15.45 -13.06 -11.47
C TRP A 10 -16.69 -12.16 -11.30
N SER A 11 -16.87 -11.11 -12.12
CA SER A 11 -18.00 -10.18 -11.96
C SER A 11 -18.87 -9.96 -13.21
N ARG A 12 -18.71 -10.75 -14.29
CA ARG A 12 -19.43 -10.52 -15.55
C ARG A 12 -20.41 -11.60 -15.98
N ASP A 13 -20.86 -12.47 -15.07
CA ASP A 13 -21.84 -13.53 -15.39
C ASP A 13 -23.26 -13.23 -14.89
N ARG A 14 -23.67 -11.97 -15.02
CA ARG A 14 -25.09 -11.58 -15.02
C ARG A 14 -25.32 -10.57 -16.13
N ALA A 15 -26.19 -10.95 -17.07
CA ALA A 15 -26.63 -10.25 -18.28
C ALA A 15 -25.68 -10.35 -19.49
N VAL A 16 -25.96 -11.28 -20.40
CA VAL A 16 -26.67 -11.05 -21.67
C VAL A 16 -27.18 -12.39 -22.18
N VAL A 17 -28.51 -12.53 -22.29
CA VAL A 17 -29.16 -13.56 -23.11
C VAL A 17 -28.89 -13.20 -24.56
N GLY A 18 -28.12 -14.02 -25.27
CA GLY A 18 -27.79 -13.83 -26.68
C GLY A 18 -27.55 -15.18 -27.35
N ASP A 19 -28.59 -15.61 -28.06
CA ASP A 19 -28.70 -16.62 -29.12
C ASP A 19 -27.71 -17.81 -29.14
N SER A 20 -28.23 -19.00 -28.78
CA SER A 20 -27.49 -20.26 -28.83
C SER A 20 -27.60 -20.90 -30.21
N ALA A 21 -26.56 -20.74 -31.04
CA ALA A 21 -26.36 -21.64 -32.17
C ALA A 21 -26.17 -23.07 -31.64
N VAL A 22 -27.17 -23.93 -31.88
CA VAL A 22 -27.16 -25.34 -31.45
C VAL A 22 -26.03 -26.07 -32.17
N ALA A 23 -24.88 -26.17 -31.51
CA ALA A 23 -23.78 -27.01 -31.99
C ALA A 23 -24.15 -28.50 -31.83
N LYS A 24 -23.89 -29.29 -32.87
CA LYS A 24 -24.26 -30.71 -32.96
C LYS A 24 -23.75 -31.49 -31.73
N PRO A 25 -24.58 -32.31 -31.07
CA PRO A 25 -24.26 -32.95 -29.78
C PRO A 25 -22.98 -33.82 -29.83
N GLY A 26 -22.66 -34.40 -30.99
CA GLY A 26 -21.43 -35.17 -31.20
C GLY A 26 -20.15 -34.36 -31.07
N VAL A 27 -20.17 -33.04 -31.31
CA VAL A 27 -19.00 -32.18 -31.16
C VAL A 27 -18.67 -31.95 -29.69
N TRP A 28 -19.69 -31.71 -28.85
CA TRP A 28 -19.51 -31.55 -27.40
C TRP A 28 -19.07 -32.85 -26.72
N VAL A 29 -19.59 -34.00 -27.16
CA VAL A 29 -19.14 -35.30 -26.66
C VAL A 29 -17.68 -35.56 -27.04
N ARG A 30 -17.28 -35.24 -28.27
CA ARG A 30 -15.88 -35.38 -28.72
C ARG A 30 -14.96 -34.40 -28.01
N LEU A 31 -15.36 -33.14 -27.83
CA LEU A 31 -14.58 -32.15 -27.09
C LEU A 31 -14.44 -32.54 -25.62
N GLY A 32 -15.51 -33.04 -24.99
CA GLY A 32 -15.49 -33.52 -23.61
C GLY A 32 -14.73 -34.83 -23.42
N ALA A 33 -14.66 -35.68 -24.44
CA ALA A 33 -13.80 -36.86 -24.45
C ALA A 33 -12.33 -36.47 -24.64
N TRP A 34 -12.04 -35.52 -25.54
CA TRP A 34 -10.70 -35.00 -25.77
C TRP A 34 -10.17 -34.23 -24.55
N ALA A 35 -11.00 -33.42 -23.89
CA ALA A 35 -10.65 -32.74 -22.65
C ALA A 35 -10.44 -33.72 -21.49
N ARG A 36 -11.23 -34.79 -21.38
CA ARG A 36 -11.03 -35.83 -20.36
C ARG A 36 -9.79 -36.69 -20.64
N ALA A 37 -9.46 -36.95 -21.89
CA ALA A 37 -8.22 -37.62 -22.28
C ALA A 37 -7.02 -36.71 -21.99
N LEU A 38 -7.07 -35.44 -22.43
CA LEU A 38 -6.04 -34.45 -22.14
C LEU A 38 -5.81 -34.27 -20.63
N LEU A 39 -6.87 -34.20 -19.82
CA LEU A 39 -6.76 -34.10 -18.36
C LEU A 39 -6.23 -35.39 -17.71
N ARG A 40 -6.49 -36.56 -18.31
CA ARG A 40 -5.98 -37.85 -17.83
C ARG A 40 -4.51 -38.04 -18.19
N ASP A 41 -4.14 -37.71 -19.42
CA ASP A 41 -2.75 -37.70 -19.91
C ASP A 41 -1.94 -36.64 -19.15
N TYR A 42 -2.54 -35.49 -18.84
CA TYR A 42 -1.93 -34.47 -17.98
C TYR A 42 -1.76 -34.97 -16.55
N ALA A 43 -2.73 -35.68 -15.97
CA ALA A 43 -2.62 -36.24 -14.62
C ALA A 43 -1.59 -37.38 -14.52
N GLU A 44 -1.49 -38.25 -15.54
CA GLU A 44 -0.48 -39.32 -15.61
C GLU A 44 0.93 -38.76 -15.84
N ALA A 45 1.08 -37.73 -16.69
CA ALA A 45 2.36 -37.03 -16.86
C ALA A 45 2.75 -36.17 -15.64
N CYS A 46 1.76 -35.68 -14.90
CA CYS A 46 1.94 -34.85 -13.70
C CYS A 46 2.20 -35.65 -12.42
N GLY A 47 1.92 -36.96 -12.38
CA GLY A 47 2.14 -37.79 -11.20
C GLY A 47 3.57 -37.72 -10.66
N ASP A 48 4.54 -37.61 -11.57
CA ASP A 48 5.97 -37.53 -11.24
C ASP A 48 6.58 -36.13 -11.50
N ALA A 49 5.93 -35.25 -12.27
CA ALA A 49 6.46 -33.93 -12.67
C ALA A 49 5.69 -32.69 -12.15
N ALA A 50 4.40 -32.79 -11.78
CA ALA A 50 3.61 -31.60 -11.40
C ALA A 50 4.01 -30.96 -10.10
N ALA A 51 4.60 -31.72 -9.16
CA ALA A 51 5.10 -31.16 -7.92
C ALA A 51 6.15 -30.05 -8.14
N GLY A 52 6.75 -29.95 -9.34
CA GLY A 52 7.72 -28.91 -9.70
C GLY A 52 7.15 -27.57 -10.18
N LEU A 53 5.90 -27.53 -10.70
CA LEU A 53 5.30 -26.30 -11.26
C LEU A 53 4.16 -25.74 -10.40
N CYS A 54 3.33 -26.62 -9.84
CA CYS A 54 2.20 -26.28 -8.99
C CYS A 54 2.19 -27.14 -7.73
N SER A 55 1.90 -26.55 -6.58
CA SER A 55 1.71 -27.24 -5.31
C SER A 55 0.43 -26.73 -4.65
N LEU A 56 -0.18 -27.56 -3.80
CA LEU A 56 -1.41 -27.19 -3.08
C LEU A 56 -1.25 -27.57 -1.61
N VAL A 57 -1.66 -26.67 -0.72
CA VAL A 57 -1.76 -26.94 0.72
C VAL A 57 -3.22 -26.86 1.10
N TYR A 58 -3.71 -27.88 1.82
CA TYR A 58 -5.07 -27.95 2.32
C TYR A 58 -5.09 -28.48 3.75
N GLU A 59 -6.16 -28.17 4.48
CA GLU A 59 -6.36 -28.64 5.83
C GLU A 59 -7.06 -30.01 5.85
N ALA A 60 -6.43 -30.99 6.50
CA ALA A 60 -7.02 -32.30 6.76
C ALA A 60 -7.70 -32.31 8.15
N PRO A 61 -8.87 -32.98 8.30
CA PRO A 61 -9.60 -33.00 9.57
C PRO A 61 -8.89 -33.79 10.68
N CYS A 62 -7.98 -34.69 10.32
CA CYS A 62 -7.21 -35.51 11.24
C CYS A 62 -5.77 -35.64 10.73
N ASP A 63 -4.83 -35.85 11.65
CA ASP A 63 -3.45 -36.19 11.31
C ASP A 63 -3.37 -37.53 10.55
N ALA A 64 -2.35 -37.67 9.70
CA ALA A 64 -2.15 -38.86 8.88
C ALA A 64 -1.92 -40.14 9.69
N GLN A 65 -1.38 -40.04 10.92
CA GLN A 65 -1.14 -41.17 11.81
C GLN A 65 -2.37 -41.54 12.66
N ALA A 66 -3.47 -40.78 12.58
CA ALA A 66 -4.67 -41.07 13.34
C ALA A 66 -5.28 -42.44 12.92
N SER A 67 -5.46 -43.31 13.91
CA SER A 67 -6.10 -44.63 13.75
C SER A 67 -7.53 -44.68 14.29
N LEU A 68 -8.10 -43.52 14.65
CA LEU A 68 -9.48 -43.39 15.11
C LEU A 68 -10.46 -43.81 14.01
N TYR A 69 -11.59 -44.42 14.41
CA TYR A 69 -12.66 -44.77 13.48
C TYR A 69 -13.13 -43.56 12.65
N GLN A 70 -13.22 -42.38 13.27
CA GLN A 70 -13.59 -41.14 12.60
C GLN A 70 -12.63 -40.76 11.45
N ALA A 71 -11.33 -41.01 11.62
CA ALA A 71 -10.30 -40.73 10.62
C ALA A 71 -10.25 -41.77 9.50
N ARG A 72 -10.70 -43.00 9.75
CA ARG A 72 -10.64 -44.13 8.79
C ARG A 72 -11.96 -44.38 8.06
N CYS A 73 -13.08 -43.96 8.63
CA CYS A 73 -14.41 -44.18 8.05
C CYS A 73 -14.58 -43.34 6.77
N ARG A 74 -14.76 -43.99 5.63
CA ARG A 74 -14.96 -43.37 4.31
C ARG A 74 -16.16 -42.43 4.26
N TYR A 75 -17.22 -42.73 5.00
CA TYR A 75 -18.45 -41.93 5.00
C TYR A 75 -18.32 -40.62 5.81
N LEU A 76 -17.32 -40.54 6.68
CA LEU A 76 -17.00 -39.33 7.45
C LEU A 76 -15.96 -38.45 6.74
N GLN A 77 -15.38 -38.92 5.63
CA GLN A 77 -14.39 -38.14 4.89
C GLN A 77 -15.01 -36.93 4.20
N PRO A 78 -14.25 -35.83 4.06
CA PRO A 78 -14.70 -34.65 3.35
C PRO A 78 -15.16 -34.99 1.94
N ARG A 79 -16.26 -34.36 1.52
CA ARG A 79 -16.75 -34.51 0.14
C ARG A 79 -15.90 -33.64 -0.78
N TRP A 80 -15.82 -34.05 -2.05
CA TRP A 80 -15.17 -33.25 -3.09
C TRP A 80 -15.78 -31.86 -3.26
N VAL A 81 -17.06 -31.69 -2.94
CA VAL A 81 -17.74 -30.39 -2.99
C VAL A 81 -17.26 -29.43 -1.90
N ASP A 82 -16.76 -29.94 -0.77
CA ASP A 82 -16.27 -29.13 0.36
C ASP A 82 -14.77 -28.84 0.24
N PHE A 83 -14.08 -29.52 -0.68
CA PHE A 83 -12.64 -29.41 -0.87
C PHE A 83 -12.15 -27.98 -1.14
N PRO A 84 -12.81 -27.15 -1.98
CA PRO A 84 -12.37 -25.78 -2.21
C PRO A 84 -12.30 -24.91 -0.95
N GLY A 85 -13.17 -25.16 0.03
CA GLY A 85 -13.19 -24.44 1.30
C GLY A 85 -12.06 -24.83 2.26
N ARG A 86 -11.32 -25.90 1.96
CA ARG A 86 -10.22 -26.42 2.80
C ARG A 86 -8.84 -26.08 2.25
N VAL A 87 -8.77 -25.48 1.06
CA VAL A 87 -7.51 -25.06 0.45
C VAL A 87 -6.96 -23.85 1.20
N LEU A 88 -5.71 -23.94 1.66
CA LEU A 88 -5.02 -22.90 2.41
C LEU A 88 -4.15 -22.03 1.50
N ASP A 89 -3.37 -22.67 0.61
CA ASP A 89 -2.46 -21.96 -0.30
C ASP A 89 -2.22 -22.75 -1.59
N VAL A 90 -1.88 -22.00 -2.64
CA VAL A 90 -1.49 -22.51 -3.96
C VAL A 90 -0.04 -22.09 -4.20
N GLY A 91 0.82 -23.08 -4.34
CA GLY A 91 2.18 -22.93 -4.83
C GLY A 91 2.17 -22.91 -6.35
N PHE A 92 2.70 -21.87 -6.98
CA PHE A 92 2.90 -21.86 -8.44
C PHE A 92 4.19 -21.12 -8.78
N ALA A 93 4.97 -21.70 -9.70
CA ALA A 93 6.28 -21.18 -10.11
C ALA A 93 7.24 -20.93 -8.92
N GLY A 94 7.30 -21.91 -8.00
CA GLY A 94 8.17 -21.86 -6.81
C GLY A 94 7.76 -20.82 -5.75
N ARG A 95 6.51 -20.33 -5.79
CA ARG A 95 6.01 -19.32 -4.84
C ARG A 95 4.65 -19.72 -4.27
N TRP A 96 4.50 -19.54 -2.96
CA TRP A 96 3.21 -19.58 -2.27
C TRP A 96 2.51 -18.23 -2.42
N TRP A 97 1.34 -18.20 -3.06
CA TRP A 97 0.71 -16.94 -3.47
C TRP A 97 -0.15 -16.34 -2.36
N VAL A 98 -0.88 -17.15 -1.59
CA VAL A 98 -1.72 -16.66 -0.49
C VAL A 98 -0.84 -16.18 0.64
N LEU A 99 0.17 -16.97 1.04
CA LEU A 99 1.12 -16.57 2.07
C LEU A 99 1.86 -15.28 1.69
N ARG A 100 2.35 -15.17 0.45
CA ARG A 100 3.03 -13.95 -0.03
C ARG A 100 2.10 -12.72 0.04
N ALA A 101 0.84 -12.87 -0.36
CA ALA A 101 -0.12 -11.77 -0.30
C ALA A 101 -0.39 -11.35 1.15
N ARG A 102 -0.52 -12.30 2.09
CA ARG A 102 -0.70 -12.00 3.52
C ARG A 102 0.55 -11.43 4.19
N MET A 103 1.74 -11.80 3.72
CA MET A 103 3.00 -11.30 4.26
C MET A 103 3.47 -9.99 3.61
N HIS A 104 2.77 -9.46 2.61
CA HIS A 104 3.21 -8.25 1.90
C HIS A 104 3.27 -7.03 2.83
N ASP A 105 2.26 -6.85 3.68
CA ASP A 105 2.08 -5.69 4.56
C ASP A 105 1.95 -6.13 6.04
N CYS A 106 2.69 -7.17 6.44
CA CYS A 106 2.53 -7.78 7.78
C CYS A 106 2.98 -6.89 8.95
N ASP A 107 3.71 -5.82 8.66
CA ASP A 107 4.17 -4.81 9.61
C ASP A 107 3.22 -3.62 9.75
N ILE A 108 2.21 -3.49 8.87
CA ILE A 108 1.24 -2.40 8.89
C ILE A 108 0.01 -2.84 9.70
N ASN A 109 -0.30 -2.07 10.74
CA ASN A 109 -1.50 -2.24 11.56
C ASN A 109 -2.53 -1.12 11.28
N ASP A 110 -3.47 -1.37 10.37
CA ASP A 110 -4.49 -0.37 9.97
C ASP A 110 -5.35 0.15 11.14
N ASP A 111 -5.53 -0.66 12.20
CA ASP A 111 -6.34 -0.30 13.37
C ASP A 111 -5.72 0.87 14.15
N GLU A 112 -4.39 1.00 14.14
CA GLU A 112 -3.70 2.13 14.77
C GLU A 112 -4.07 3.45 14.11
N PHE A 113 -4.37 3.46 12.80
CA PHE A 113 -4.59 4.67 12.01
C PHE A 113 -6.06 5.09 11.92
N LEU A 114 -6.99 4.38 12.57
CA LEU A 114 -8.44 4.67 12.49
C LEU A 114 -8.83 6.06 13.01
N HIS A 115 -8.05 6.60 13.95
CA HIS A 115 -8.26 7.94 14.51
C HIS A 115 -7.91 9.06 13.52
N LEU A 116 -7.22 8.74 12.42
CA LEU A 116 -6.81 9.73 11.42
C LEU A 116 -7.93 10.00 10.39
N PRO A 117 -7.98 11.23 9.85
CA PRO A 117 -8.80 11.57 8.69
C PRO A 117 -8.54 10.63 7.50
N ALA A 118 -9.57 10.42 6.66
CA ALA A 118 -9.49 9.48 5.54
C ALA A 118 -8.33 9.76 4.56
N HIS A 119 -7.97 11.04 4.36
CA HIS A 119 -6.89 11.43 3.46
C HIS A 119 -5.48 11.08 3.98
N LEU A 120 -5.32 10.82 5.29
CA LEU A 120 -4.04 10.42 5.89
C LEU A 120 -3.91 8.90 6.05
N ARG A 121 -5.01 8.14 5.87
CA ARG A 121 -5.01 6.68 5.95
C ARG A 121 -4.58 5.99 4.64
N VAL A 122 -4.43 6.75 3.56
CA VAL A 122 -4.07 6.22 2.26
C VAL A 122 -2.63 6.57 1.95
N VAL A 123 -1.78 5.56 1.83
CA VAL A 123 -0.38 5.72 1.42
C VAL A 123 -0.24 5.39 -0.07
N GLY A 124 0.18 6.38 -0.86
CA GLY A 124 0.47 6.20 -2.28
C GLY A 124 1.87 5.62 -2.51
N ALA A 125 2.06 4.83 -3.58
CA ALA A 125 3.37 4.28 -3.92
C ALA A 125 4.47 5.33 -4.16
N HIS A 126 4.09 6.56 -4.53
CA HIS A 126 5.02 7.68 -4.67
C HIS A 126 5.48 8.24 -3.31
N GLN A 127 4.66 8.14 -2.26
CA GLN A 127 4.98 8.61 -0.91
C GLN A 127 5.98 7.70 -0.19
N LEU A 128 6.08 6.44 -0.63
CA LEU A 128 7.09 5.50 -0.16
C LEU A 128 8.49 5.78 -0.72
N ARG A 129 8.62 6.67 -1.72
CA ARG A 129 9.91 7.05 -2.30
C ARG A 129 10.42 8.31 -1.63
N SER A 130 11.60 8.25 -1.02
CA SER A 130 12.17 9.33 -0.22
C SER A 130 12.80 10.47 -1.05
N GLU A 131 13.09 10.24 -2.33
CA GLU A 131 13.84 11.17 -3.20
C GLU A 131 13.34 12.61 -3.13
N ALA A 132 12.03 12.83 -3.26
CA ALA A 132 11.44 14.17 -3.21
C ALA A 132 11.51 14.79 -1.80
N ASN A 133 11.35 13.99 -0.75
CA ASN A 133 11.43 14.47 0.63
C ASN A 133 12.86 14.87 1.01
N GLU A 134 13.86 14.12 0.55
CA GLU A 134 15.27 14.43 0.74
C GLU A 134 15.65 15.73 0.02
N GLN A 135 15.20 15.92 -1.23
CA GLN A 135 15.40 17.17 -1.96
C GLN A 135 14.81 18.36 -1.21
N LEU A 136 13.53 18.28 -0.80
CA LEU A 136 12.87 19.33 -0.04
C LEU A 136 13.56 19.61 1.31
N PHE A 137 14.14 18.57 1.94
CA PHE A 137 14.92 18.72 3.15
C PHE A 137 16.20 19.53 2.90
N ASP A 138 16.91 19.28 1.81
CA ASP A 138 18.09 20.06 1.43
C ASP A 138 17.76 21.52 1.09
N GLU A 139 16.59 21.77 0.48
CA GLU A 139 16.15 23.12 0.15
C GLU A 139 15.98 24.01 1.39
N LYS A 140 15.61 23.43 2.53
CA LYS A 140 15.49 24.15 3.80
C LYS A 140 16.79 24.83 4.22
N TYR A 141 17.95 24.28 3.84
CA TYR A 141 19.26 24.82 4.19
C TYR A 141 19.77 25.88 3.20
N LYS A 142 19.03 26.16 2.12
CA LYS A 142 19.39 27.23 1.19
C LYS A 142 19.30 28.57 1.93
N PRO A 143 20.36 29.40 1.88
CA PRO A 143 20.33 30.70 2.53
C PRO A 143 19.24 31.58 1.90
N VAL A 144 18.57 32.37 2.72
CA VAL A 144 17.64 33.39 2.24
C VAL A 144 18.47 34.52 1.62
N VAL A 145 18.27 34.77 0.32
CA VAL A 145 18.90 35.88 -0.39
C VAL A 145 17.99 37.09 -0.29
N LEU A 146 18.47 38.16 0.34
CA LEU A 146 17.80 39.46 0.38
C LEU A 146 18.19 40.28 -0.85
N THR A 147 17.25 41.05 -1.39
CA THR A 147 17.54 42.02 -2.45
C THR A 147 18.22 43.25 -1.86
N ASP A 148 19.02 43.96 -2.65
CA ASP A 148 19.70 45.19 -2.21
C ASP A 148 18.70 46.20 -1.64
N ASP A 149 17.53 46.36 -2.27
CA ASP A 149 16.45 47.22 -1.77
C ASP A 149 15.96 46.85 -0.35
N GLN A 150 15.93 45.55 -0.02
CA GLN A 150 15.51 45.07 1.30
C GLN A 150 16.59 45.32 2.35
N VAL A 151 17.85 45.18 1.95
CA VAL A 151 19.01 45.49 2.80
C VAL A 151 19.07 47.00 3.06
N ASP A 152 18.90 47.81 2.02
CA ASP A 152 18.90 49.28 2.09
C ASP A 152 17.75 49.79 2.94
N GLN A 153 16.54 49.21 2.78
CA GLN A 153 15.40 49.53 3.62
C GLN A 153 15.67 49.22 5.10
N ALA A 154 16.24 48.05 5.40
CA ALA A 154 16.59 47.68 6.78
C ALA A 154 17.67 48.60 7.37
N LEU A 155 18.68 48.95 6.60
CA LEU A 155 19.73 49.89 7.02
C LEU A 155 19.18 51.30 7.26
N TRP A 156 18.26 51.77 6.42
CA TRP A 156 17.60 53.06 6.60
C TRP A 156 16.76 53.08 7.87
N GLU A 157 15.99 52.01 8.12
CA GLU A 157 15.20 51.86 9.34
C GLU A 157 16.08 51.88 10.61
N GLU A 158 17.22 51.19 10.61
CA GLU A 158 18.17 51.26 11.71
C GLU A 158 18.73 52.68 11.91
N GLN A 159 19.08 53.38 10.83
CA GLN A 159 19.57 54.76 10.91
C GLN A 159 18.53 55.71 11.50
N VAL A 160 17.27 55.57 11.10
CA VAL A 160 16.16 56.38 11.64
C VAL A 160 15.99 56.12 13.13
N LEU A 161 15.99 54.85 13.56
CA LEU A 161 15.87 54.48 14.97
C LEU A 161 17.04 55.02 15.81
N LEU A 162 18.26 54.98 15.29
CA LEU A 162 19.43 55.54 15.97
C LEU A 162 19.31 57.06 16.12
N LYS A 163 18.83 57.75 15.09
CA LYS A 163 18.58 59.19 15.14
C LYS A 163 17.53 59.54 16.19
N GLU A 164 16.40 58.84 16.21
CA GLU A 164 15.35 59.04 17.22
C GLU A 164 15.86 58.81 18.65
N LYS A 165 16.68 57.77 18.87
CA LYS A 165 17.31 57.52 20.18
C LYS A 165 18.24 58.65 20.59
N LYS A 166 19.05 59.18 19.65
CA LYS A 166 19.95 60.31 19.91
C LYS A 166 19.18 61.57 20.26
N ASP A 167 18.12 61.87 19.51
CA ASP A 167 17.29 63.06 19.75
C ASP A 167 16.58 62.96 21.11
N ARG A 168 16.08 61.77 21.48
CA ARG A 168 15.52 61.51 22.82
C ARG A 168 16.54 61.69 23.95
N LEU A 169 17.76 61.21 23.75
CA LEU A 169 18.87 61.42 24.70
C LEU A 169 19.22 62.89 24.84
N ALA A 170 19.29 63.65 23.74
CA ALA A 170 19.57 65.07 23.74
C ALA A 170 18.48 65.87 24.46
N LEU A 171 17.20 65.52 24.27
CA LEU A 171 16.08 66.11 25.00
C LEU A 171 16.18 65.82 26.51
N SER A 172 16.46 64.57 26.90
CA SER A 172 16.62 64.21 28.33
C SER A 172 17.84 64.88 28.99
N GLY A 173 18.93 65.11 28.25
CA GLY A 173 20.10 65.82 28.75
C GLY A 173 19.85 67.33 28.86
N ALA A 174 19.12 67.93 27.92
CA ALA A 174 18.70 69.34 28.00
C ALA A 174 17.73 69.59 29.16
N GLU A 175 16.88 68.62 29.49
CA GLU A 175 15.93 68.68 30.60
C GLU A 175 16.62 68.56 31.98
N SER A 176 17.79 67.93 32.06
CA SER A 176 18.63 67.90 33.27
C SER A 176 19.39 69.21 33.56
N LEU A 177 19.51 70.09 32.56
CA LEU A 177 20.02 71.46 32.70
C LEU A 177 18.84 72.40 33.01
N GLY A 178 18.18 72.18 34.15
CA GLY A 178 17.15 73.09 34.65
C GLY A 178 17.69 74.51 34.89
N PRO A 179 16.82 75.54 34.90
CA PRO A 179 17.23 76.93 35.02
C PRO A 179 18.12 77.15 36.24
N TRP A 180 19.33 77.67 36.01
CA TRP A 180 20.24 78.11 37.06
C TRP A 180 19.58 79.27 37.82
N GLU A 181 18.95 79.01 38.97
CA GLU A 181 18.53 80.07 39.89
C GLU A 181 19.79 80.69 40.50
N GLY A 182 20.14 81.90 40.02
CA GLY A 182 21.27 82.66 40.53
C GLY A 182 21.07 83.10 41.99
N PRO A 183 22.14 83.23 42.78
CA PRO A 183 22.05 83.48 44.21
C PRO A 183 21.59 84.91 44.51
N ARG A 184 20.67 85.07 45.48
CA ARG A 184 20.25 86.35 46.08
C ARG A 184 21.12 86.72 47.27
#